data_AF-A0A2M7H6H8-F1
#
_entry.id   AF-A0A2M7H6H8-F1
#
_cell.length_a   1.000
_cell.length_b   1.000
_cell.length_c   1.000
_cell.angle_alpha   90.00
_cell.angle_beta   90.00
_cell.angle_gamma   90.00
#
_symmetry.space_group_name_H-M   'P 1'
#
loop_
_entity.id
_entity.type
_entity.pdbx_description
1 polymer ?
#
loop_
_entity_poly.entity_id
_entity_poly.type
_entity_poly.pdbx_seq_one_letter_code
_entity_poly.pdbx_strand_id
1 'polypeptide(L)'
;METSLGLFLLSVIGISLTGAMLPGPMTAATIAKGYGSKNAGALIAVGHGVIELPLIAAIYLGVGHFLGLPLVVSIIYIAGGVALFYLWFPNVSHCQ
;
A
#
# COMPACT_ATOMS: atom_id res chain seq x y z
N MET A 1 6.82 -22.42 -27.33
CA MET A 1 7.06 -21.04 -26.91
C MET A 1 5.82 -20.40 -26.29
N GLU A 2 4.60 -20.81 -26.68
CA GLU A 2 3.34 -20.34 -26.06
C GLU A 2 3.13 -20.76 -24.59
N THR A 3 3.56 -21.98 -24.22
CA THR A 3 3.35 -22.53 -22.86
C THR A 3 4.08 -21.76 -21.76
N SER A 4 5.22 -21.10 -22.06
CA SER A 4 5.95 -20.28 -21.10
C SER A 4 5.30 -18.92 -20.85
N LEU A 5 4.65 -18.33 -21.85
CA LEU A 5 3.99 -17.02 -21.72
C LEU A 5 2.75 -17.11 -20.83
N GLY A 6 1.93 -18.15 -21.02
CA GLY A 6 0.76 -18.40 -20.17
C GLY A 6 1.13 -18.64 -18.71
N LEU A 7 2.17 -19.45 -18.46
CA LEU A 7 2.70 -19.67 -17.11
C LEU A 7 3.32 -18.40 -16.49
N PHE A 8 3.97 -17.57 -17.31
CA PHE A 8 4.50 -16.28 -16.87
C PHE A 8 3.39 -15.32 -16.46
N LEU A 9 2.35 -15.15 -17.28
CA LEU A 9 1.20 -14.29 -16.96
C LEU A 9 0.46 -14.78 -15.71
N LEU A 10 0.26 -16.09 -15.57
CA LEU A 10 -0.34 -16.69 -14.37
C LEU A 10 0.50 -16.39 -13.12
N SER A 11 1.83 -16.51 -13.22
CA SER A 11 2.77 -16.21 -12.14
C SER A 11 2.74 -14.73 -11.76
N VAL A 12 2.74 -13.83 -12.75
CA VAL A 12 2.62 -12.38 -12.53
C VAL A 12 1.32 -12.03 -11.82
N ILE A 13 0.19 -12.59 -12.28
CA ILE A 13 -1.11 -12.39 -11.62
C ILE A 13 -1.04 -12.89 -10.17
N GLY A 14 -0.52 -14.12 -9.95
CA GLY A 14 -0.42 -14.71 -8.62
C GLY A 14 0.43 -13.89 -7.66
N ILE A 15 1.63 -13.48 -8.07
CA ILE A 15 2.57 -12.69 -7.26
C ILE A 15 2.02 -11.28 -7.00
N SER A 16 1.38 -10.65 -7.99
CA SER A 16 0.76 -9.35 -7.78
C SER A 16 -0.47 -9.43 -6.87
N LEU A 17 -1.27 -10.50 -6.98
CA LEU A 17 -2.43 -10.69 -6.10
C LEU A 17 -2.02 -10.92 -4.65
N THR A 18 -0.96 -11.70 -4.40
CA THR A 18 -0.48 -11.90 -3.03
C THR A 18 0.00 -10.60 -2.41
N GLY A 19 0.70 -9.75 -3.18
CA GLY A 19 1.09 -8.40 -2.75
C GLY A 19 -0.12 -7.52 -2.40
N ALA A 20 -1.16 -7.54 -3.22
CA ALA A 20 -2.39 -6.75 -2.99
C ALA A 20 -3.27 -7.28 -1.84
N MET A 21 -3.21 -8.60 -1.57
CA MET A 21 -4.01 -9.26 -0.54
C MET A 21 -3.31 -9.35 0.82
N LEU A 22 -2.04 -8.92 0.93
CA LEU A 22 -1.37 -8.83 2.23
C LEU A 22 -2.24 -7.97 3.17
N PRO A 23 -2.64 -8.50 4.35
CA PRO A 23 -3.57 -7.81 5.24
C PRO A 23 -2.89 -6.56 5.80
N GLY A 24 -3.27 -5.41 5.25
CA GLY A 24 -2.78 -4.09 5.62
C GLY A 24 -3.89 -3.05 5.63
N PRO A 25 -3.60 -1.81 6.04
CA PRO A 25 -4.60 -0.75 6.17
C PRO A 25 -5.29 -0.41 4.84
N MET A 26 -4.57 -0.51 3.71
CA MET A 26 -5.13 -0.23 2.38
C MET A 26 -6.09 -1.35 1.92
N THR A 27 -5.72 -2.62 2.16
CA THR A 27 -6.57 -3.81 1.94
C THR A 27 -7.80 -3.79 2.85
N ALA A 28 -7.64 -3.42 4.13
CA ALA A 28 -8.76 -3.28 5.06
C ALA A 28 -9.72 -2.16 4.63
N ALA A 29 -9.21 -1.01 4.20
CA ALA A 29 -10.01 0.09 3.70
C ALA A 29 -10.76 -0.26 2.40
N THR A 30 -10.11 -0.97 1.47
CA THR A 30 -10.74 -1.43 0.23
C THR A 30 -11.82 -2.48 0.48
N ILE A 31 -11.63 -3.41 1.41
CA ILE A 31 -12.68 -4.38 1.79
C ILE A 31 -13.85 -3.66 2.47
N ALA A 32 -13.56 -2.80 3.47
CA ALA A 32 -14.59 -2.07 4.21
C ALA A 32 -15.44 -1.18 3.29
N LYS A 33 -14.82 -0.49 2.31
CA LYS A 33 -15.53 0.38 1.38
C LYS A 33 -16.08 -0.35 0.15
N GLY A 34 -15.49 -1.47 -0.23
CA GLY A 34 -15.89 -2.32 -1.36
C GLY A 34 -17.25 -2.97 -1.18
N TYR A 35 -17.65 -3.26 0.08
CA TYR A 35 -19.00 -3.76 0.39
C TYR A 35 -20.12 -2.79 -0.01
N GLY A 36 -19.86 -1.48 0.01
CA GLY A 36 -20.87 -0.45 -0.30
C GLY A 36 -20.84 0.07 -1.74
N SER A 37 -19.72 -0.09 -2.47
CA SER A 37 -19.60 0.37 -3.85
C SER A 37 -18.58 -0.46 -4.62
N LYS A 38 -19.03 -1.06 -5.73
CA LYS A 38 -18.21 -1.89 -6.63
C LYS A 38 -16.99 -1.15 -7.19
N ASN A 39 -17.05 0.18 -7.29
CA ASN A 39 -15.97 1.02 -7.82
C ASN A 39 -15.05 1.61 -6.74
N ALA A 40 -15.32 1.35 -5.46
CA ALA A 40 -14.50 1.89 -4.36
C ALA A 40 -13.04 1.44 -4.45
N GLY A 41 -12.79 0.21 -4.88
CA GLY A 41 -11.43 -0.30 -5.07
C GLY A 41 -10.63 0.47 -6.13
N ALA A 42 -11.26 0.77 -7.26
CA ALA A 42 -10.62 1.54 -8.33
C ALA A 42 -10.30 2.97 -7.89
N LEU A 43 -11.21 3.62 -7.16
CA LEU A 43 -10.99 4.97 -6.64
C LEU A 43 -9.85 5.02 -5.62
N ILE A 44 -9.75 4.02 -4.74
CA ILE A 44 -8.65 3.93 -3.77
C ILE A 44 -7.31 3.69 -4.48
N ALA A 45 -7.27 2.82 -5.49
CA ALA A 45 -6.07 2.56 -6.28
C ALA A 45 -5.59 3.82 -7.04
N VAL A 46 -6.53 4.58 -7.62
CA VAL A 46 -6.21 5.86 -8.29
C VAL A 46 -5.66 6.87 -7.29
N GLY A 47 -6.32 7.05 -6.14
CA GLY A 47 -5.87 7.97 -5.09
C GLY A 47 -4.49 7.60 -4.53
N HIS A 48 -4.22 6.31 -4.36
CA HIS A 48 -2.91 5.80 -3.96
C HIS A 48 -1.83 6.10 -5.01
N GLY A 49 -2.09 5.76 -6.28
CA GLY A 49 -1.16 6.01 -7.38
C GLY A 49 -0.83 7.49 -7.59
N VAL A 50 -1.76 8.40 -7.33
CA VAL A 50 -1.53 9.85 -7.40
C VAL A 50 -0.46 10.32 -6.41
N ILE A 51 -0.34 9.68 -5.25
CA ILE A 51 0.68 10.03 -4.25
C ILE A 51 1.98 9.25 -4.46
N GLU A 52 1.87 7.97 -4.83
CA GLU A 52 3.03 7.10 -5.04
C GLU A 52 3.86 7.48 -6.27
N LEU A 53 3.23 7.82 -7.40
CA LEU A 53 3.96 8.12 -8.63
C LEU A 53 4.87 9.36 -8.51
N PRO A 54 4.42 10.50 -7.95
CA PRO A 54 5.30 11.63 -7.66
C PRO A 54 6.39 11.29 -6.66
N LEU A 55 6.10 10.47 -5.65
CA LEU A 55 7.08 10.05 -4.65
C LEU A 55 8.20 9.21 -5.29
N ILE A 56 7.86 8.24 -6.14
CA ILE A 56 8.83 7.43 -6.90
C ILE A 56 9.67 8.34 -7.81
N ALA A 57 9.03 9.29 -8.51
CA ALA A 57 9.75 10.26 -9.35
C ALA A 57 10.72 11.12 -8.52
N ALA A 58 10.31 11.58 -7.33
CA ALA A 58 11.17 12.34 -6.43
C ALA A 58 12.37 11.51 -5.95
N ILE A 59 12.14 10.26 -5.54
CA ILE A 59 13.21 9.33 -5.14
C ILE A 59 14.19 9.12 -6.29
N TYR A 60 13.69 8.89 -7.50
CA TYR A 60 14.48 8.72 -8.72
C TYR A 60 15.35 9.94 -9.05
N LEU A 61 14.82 11.16 -8.85
CA LEU A 61 15.54 12.42 -9.07
C LEU A 61 16.63 12.71 -8.00
N GLY A 62 16.84 11.81 -7.04
CA GLY A 62 17.92 11.90 -6.05
C GLY A 62 17.47 12.29 -4.64
N VAL A 63 16.17 12.51 -4.42
CA VAL A 63 15.61 12.72 -3.06
C VAL A 63 15.77 11.45 -2.20
N GLY A 64 16.00 10.28 -2.83
CA GLY A 64 16.36 9.05 -2.13
C GLY A 64 17.58 9.18 -1.22
N HIS A 65 18.55 10.05 -1.53
CA HIS A 65 19.69 10.28 -0.66
C HIS A 65 19.28 10.99 0.65
N PHE A 66 18.29 11.88 0.58
CA PHE A 66 17.73 12.56 1.74
C PHE A 66 16.88 11.62 2.60
N LEU A 67 16.11 10.72 1.97
CA LEU A 67 15.37 9.66 2.67
C LEU A 67 16.29 8.62 3.32
N GLY A 68 17.54 8.46 2.83
CA GLY A 68 18.52 7.54 3.39
C GLY A 68 19.24 8.04 4.64
N LEU A 69 19.07 9.31 5.04
CA LEU A 69 19.66 9.80 6.29
C LEU A 69 19.07 9.03 7.49
N PRO A 70 19.91 8.54 8.42
CA PRO A 70 19.45 7.75 9.56
C PRO A 70 18.43 8.49 10.43
N LEU A 71 18.53 9.82 10.50
CA LEU A 71 17.59 10.68 11.20
C LEU A 71 16.20 10.69 10.53
N VAL A 72 16.15 10.82 9.20
CA VAL A 72 14.88 10.86 8.43
C VAL A 72 14.18 9.50 8.50
N VAL A 73 14.95 8.42 8.30
CA VAL A 73 14.45 7.05 8.42
C VAL A 73 13.89 6.79 9.82
N SER A 74 14.59 7.20 10.88
CA SER A 74 14.14 7.02 12.26
C SER A 74 12.83 7.76 12.54
N ILE A 75 12.70 9.01 12.07
CA ILE A 75 11.45 9.77 12.19
C ILE A 75 10.30 9.06 11.46
N ILE A 76 10.52 8.58 10.23
CA ILE A 76 9.50 7.86 9.45
C ILE A 76 9.04 6.61 10.19
N TYR A 77 9.96 5.82 10.76
CA TYR A 77 9.60 4.63 11.52
C TYR A 77 8.78 4.95 12.77
N ILE A 78 9.19 5.96 13.54
CA ILE A 78 8.46 6.37 14.75
C ILE A 78 7.08 6.92 14.37
N ALA A 79 7.02 7.82 13.39
CA ALA A 79 5.76 8.41 12.92
C ALA A 79 4.81 7.34 12.37
N GLY A 80 5.32 6.39 11.57
CA GLY A 80 4.55 5.26 11.06
C GLY A 80 4.06 4.34 12.17
N GLY A 81 4.91 4.03 13.16
CA GLY A 81 4.53 3.24 14.34
C GLY A 81 3.44 3.93 15.17
N VAL A 82 3.57 5.22 15.44
CA VAL A 82 2.56 6.02 16.15
C VAL A 82 1.26 6.09 15.35
N ALA A 83 1.31 6.26 14.02
CA ALA A 83 0.13 6.28 13.18
C ALA A 83 -0.63 4.94 13.21
N LEU A 84 0.09 3.81 13.15
CA LEU A 84 -0.52 2.48 13.28
C LEU A 84 -1.12 2.25 14.67
N PHE A 85 -0.41 2.68 15.72
CA PHE A 85 -0.90 2.60 17.09
C PHE A 85 -2.15 3.46 17.31
N TYR A 86 -2.18 4.67 16.75
CA TYR A 86 -3.35 5.54 16.76
C TYR A 86 -4.52 4.92 16.01
N LEU A 87 -4.30 4.22 14.90
CA LEU A 87 -5.37 3.57 14.15
C LEU A 87 -5.93 2.34 14.89
N TRP A 88 -5.12 1.70 15.73
CA TRP A 88 -5.51 0.58 16.57
C TRP A 88 -6.42 1.00 17.74
N PHE A 89 -6.04 2.04 18.49
CA PHE A 89 -6.74 2.47 19.72
C PHE A 89 -8.27 2.69 19.59
N PRO A 90 -8.79 3.44 18.61
CA PRO A 90 -10.21 3.74 18.47
C PRO A 90 -11.02 2.63 17.79
N ASN A 91 -10.39 1.75 16.99
CA ASN A 91 -11.10 0.62 16.37
C ASN A 91 -11.33 -0.53 17.36
N VAL A 92 -10.48 -0.68 18.39
CA VAL A 92 -10.67 -1.67 19.45
C VAL A 92 -11.80 -1.29 20.42
N SER A 93 -12.06 -0.01 20.65
CA SER A 93 -13.13 0.45 21.54
C SER A 93 -14.54 0.37 20.95
N HIS A 94 -14.68 0.12 19.64
CA HIS A 94 -15.97 -0.08 18.95
C HIS A 94 -16.29 -1.56 18.67
N CYS A 95 -15.40 -2.48 19.09
CA CYS A 95 -15.64 -3.93 19.08
C CYS A 95 -16.07 -4.44 20.47
N GLN A 96 -16.83 -3.64 21.21
CA GLN A 96 -17.54 -4.05 22.43
C GLN A 96 -19.04 -3.85 22.25
#